data_AF-A0A0R2RFI1-F1
#
_entry.id   AF-A0A0R2RFI1-F1
#
_cell.length_a   1.000
_cell.length_b   1.000
_cell.length_c   1.000
_cell.angle_alpha   90.00
_cell.angle_beta   90.00
_cell.angle_gamma   90.00
#
_symmetry.space_group_name_H-M   'P 1'
#
loop_
_entity.id
_entity.type
_entity.pdbx_description
1 polymer ?
#
loop_
_entity_poly.entity_id
_entity_poly.type
_entity_poly.pdbx_seq_one_letter_code
_entity_poly.pdbx_strand_id
1 'polypeptide(L)'
;MILIISLIFNVHSNAAGTSSESDNKSDYDKAVTLIKSAKTFEKKGKNDKALVRYEKAQKLLIKSNNEKPLQADTLNYLGFSTRKLGDFENGEKYYLLGLEIDPTHIGINEYLGELYVATQRIDLAKERLEVLKNCNCEEFQELKEIIDGTKTTK
;
A
#
# COMPACT_ATOMS: atom_id res chain seq x y z
N MET A 1 -66.35 37.81 6.73
CA MET A 1 -66.41 36.65 5.82
C MET A 1 -65.03 35.99 5.82
N ILE A 2 -64.98 34.74 6.31
CA ILE A 2 -63.96 33.70 6.05
C ILE A 2 -62.55 33.98 6.62
N LEU A 3 -61.81 33.06 7.23
CA LEU A 3 -62.00 31.73 7.82
C LEU A 3 -60.61 31.35 8.42
N ILE A 4 -60.63 30.59 9.52
CA ILE A 4 -59.51 29.88 10.18
C ILE A 4 -58.62 29.09 9.20
N ILE A 5 -57.34 28.86 9.56
CA ILE A 5 -56.49 27.63 9.43
C ILE A 5 -55.03 28.01 9.84
N SER A 6 -54.55 27.70 11.06
CA SER A 6 -53.76 26.52 11.50
C SER A 6 -52.49 26.20 10.69
N LEU A 7 -51.29 26.17 11.32
CA LEU A 7 -50.46 24.95 11.49
C LEU A 7 -49.06 25.24 12.11
N ILE A 8 -48.86 24.71 13.32
CA ILE A 8 -47.76 23.89 13.90
C ILE A 8 -46.30 24.02 13.39
N PHE A 9 -45.41 24.16 14.39
CA PHE A 9 -43.96 23.89 14.49
C PHE A 9 -43.35 22.89 13.50
N ASN A 10 -42.10 23.16 13.07
CA ASN A 10 -41.04 22.15 13.00
C ASN A 10 -39.64 22.79 13.04
N VAL A 11 -38.89 22.43 14.08
CA VAL A 11 -37.46 22.65 14.22
C VAL A 11 -36.77 21.81 13.14
N HIS A 12 -36.13 22.44 12.16
CA HIS A 12 -35.25 21.73 11.25
C HIS A 12 -33.83 21.86 11.78
N SER A 13 -33.34 20.72 12.22
CA SER A 13 -31.97 20.39 12.57
C SER A 13 -30.99 21.09 11.63
N ASN A 14 -29.99 21.79 12.18
CA ASN A 14 -28.76 22.04 11.45
C ASN A 14 -28.10 20.67 11.24
N ALA A 15 -28.35 20.06 10.09
CA ALA A 15 -27.41 19.11 9.54
C ALA A 15 -26.13 19.93 9.31
N ALA A 16 -25.15 19.75 10.19
CA ALA A 16 -23.78 20.09 9.90
C ALA A 16 -23.40 19.27 8.67
N GLY A 17 -23.60 19.86 7.49
CA GLY A 17 -23.02 19.39 6.26
C GLY A 17 -21.53 19.44 6.50
N THR A 18 -20.96 18.30 6.91
CA THR A 18 -19.57 18.03 6.62
C THR A 18 -19.49 18.24 5.12
N SER A 19 -18.80 19.30 4.75
CA SER A 19 -18.39 19.56 3.39
C SER A 19 -17.93 18.22 2.84
N SER A 20 -18.67 17.69 1.87
CA SER A 20 -18.14 16.68 0.99
C SER A 20 -17.00 17.37 0.25
N GLU A 21 -15.84 17.39 0.89
CA GLU A 21 -14.57 17.57 0.22
C GLU A 21 -14.60 16.53 -0.89
N SER A 22 -14.72 17.04 -2.11
CA SER A 22 -14.45 16.30 -3.31
C SER A 22 -13.00 15.87 -3.18
N ASP A 23 -12.84 14.67 -2.63
CA ASP A 23 -11.59 14.04 -2.23
C ASP A 23 -10.81 13.76 -3.53
N ASN A 24 -10.15 14.79 -4.07
CA ASN A 24 -9.45 14.75 -5.36
C ASN A 24 -8.10 14.05 -5.19
N LYS A 25 -8.14 12.88 -4.55
CA LYS A 25 -6.99 12.03 -4.27
C LYS A 25 -6.41 11.51 -5.58
N SER A 26 -5.09 11.54 -5.68
CA SER A 26 -4.38 10.96 -6.81
C SER A 26 -4.62 9.45 -6.89
N ASP A 27 -4.34 8.85 -8.04
CA ASP A 27 -4.45 7.40 -8.17
C ASP A 27 -3.48 6.67 -7.24
N TYR A 28 -2.30 7.25 -6.98
CA TYR A 28 -1.38 6.78 -5.95
C TYR A 28 -2.04 6.77 -4.56
N ASP A 29 -2.64 7.88 -4.11
CA ASP A 29 -3.24 7.97 -2.77
C ASP A 29 -4.39 6.96 -2.58
N LYS A 30 -5.19 6.78 -3.64
CA LYS A 30 -6.25 5.76 -3.69
C LYS A 30 -5.65 4.35 -3.60
N ALA A 31 -4.57 4.07 -4.32
CA ALA A 31 -3.89 2.79 -4.27
C ALA A 31 -3.29 2.50 -2.88
N VAL A 32 -2.64 3.47 -2.24
CA VAL A 32 -2.13 3.33 -0.87
C VAL A 32 -3.25 3.00 0.11
N THR A 33 -4.41 3.65 -0.03
CA THR A 33 -5.59 3.34 0.78
C THR A 33 -6.08 1.90 0.58
N LEU A 34 -6.10 1.42 -0.66
CA LEU A 34 -6.45 0.03 -0.98
C LEU A 34 -5.43 -0.97 -0.42
N ILE A 35 -4.13 -0.67 -0.48
CA ILE A 35 -3.07 -1.51 0.10
C ILE A 35 -3.22 -1.61 1.62
N LYS A 36 -3.48 -0.49 2.31
CA LYS A 36 -3.78 -0.49 3.76
C LYS A 36 -5.00 -1.36 4.07
N SER A 37 -6.04 -1.29 3.26
CA SER A 37 -7.22 -2.15 3.38
C SER A 37 -6.89 -3.63 3.14
N ALA A 38 -6.06 -3.93 2.13
CA ALA A 38 -5.63 -5.29 1.80
C ALA A 38 -4.85 -5.92 2.97
N LYS A 39 -3.83 -5.23 3.49
CA LYS A 39 -3.07 -5.64 4.69
C LYS A 39 -4.00 -5.90 5.89
N THR A 40 -5.04 -5.08 6.06
CA THR A 40 -6.05 -5.27 7.12
C THR A 40 -6.88 -6.54 6.90
N PHE A 41 -7.21 -6.89 5.66
CA PHE A 41 -7.92 -8.13 5.35
C PHE A 41 -7.04 -9.37 5.57
N GLU A 42 -5.76 -9.32 5.22
CA GLU A 42 -4.81 -10.41 5.48
C GLU A 42 -4.66 -10.69 6.98
N LYS A 43 -4.51 -9.63 7.79
CA LYS A 43 -4.51 -9.75 9.27
C LYS A 43 -5.79 -10.38 9.83
N LYS A 44 -6.90 -10.32 9.09
CA LYS A 44 -8.19 -10.92 9.45
C LYS A 44 -8.42 -12.30 8.79
N GLY A 45 -7.43 -12.85 8.09
CA GLY A 45 -7.53 -14.11 7.34
C GLY A 45 -8.45 -14.06 6.12
N LYS A 46 -8.81 -12.86 5.63
CA LYS A 46 -9.73 -12.66 4.49
C LYS A 46 -8.96 -12.48 3.19
N ASN A 47 -8.21 -13.51 2.79
CA ASN A 47 -7.25 -13.45 1.69
C ASN A 47 -7.90 -13.06 0.36
N ASP A 48 -9.06 -13.61 0.01
CA ASP A 48 -9.77 -13.24 -1.23
C ASP A 48 -10.08 -11.74 -1.30
N LYS A 49 -10.46 -11.14 -0.17
CA LYS A 49 -10.72 -9.70 -0.09
C LYS A 49 -9.43 -8.89 -0.20
N ALA A 50 -8.32 -9.40 0.32
CA ALA A 50 -7.03 -8.76 0.18
C ALA A 50 -6.57 -8.74 -1.29
N LEU A 51 -6.65 -9.89 -1.98
CA LEU A 51 -6.30 -10.03 -3.39
C LEU A 51 -7.08 -9.04 -4.27
N VAL A 52 -8.41 -8.96 -4.09
CA VAL A 52 -9.24 -7.98 -4.82
C VAL A 52 -8.78 -6.52 -4.58
N ARG A 53 -8.27 -6.20 -3.39
CA ARG A 53 -7.76 -4.86 -3.08
C ARG A 53 -6.38 -4.62 -3.70
N TYR A 54 -5.52 -5.63 -3.70
CA TYR A 54 -4.22 -5.57 -4.37
C TYR A 54 -4.37 -5.38 -5.88
N GLU A 55 -5.26 -6.11 -6.55
CA GLU A 55 -5.55 -5.93 -7.98
C GLU A 55 -6.00 -4.50 -8.31
N LYS A 56 -6.89 -3.94 -7.49
CA LYS A 56 -7.37 -2.56 -7.67
C LYS A 56 -6.25 -1.55 -7.43
N ALA A 57 -5.42 -1.77 -6.41
CA ALA A 57 -4.27 -0.91 -6.13
C ALA A 57 -3.27 -0.93 -7.29
N GLN A 58 -2.92 -2.12 -7.80
CA GLN A 58 -1.98 -2.28 -8.91
C GLN A 58 -2.44 -1.51 -10.16
N LYS A 59 -3.72 -1.61 -10.53
CA LYS A 59 -4.29 -0.86 -11.68
C LYS A 59 -4.13 0.66 -11.53
N LEU A 60 -4.37 1.19 -10.34
CA LEU A 60 -4.20 2.61 -10.04
C LEU A 60 -2.73 3.02 -10.02
N LEU A 61 -1.84 2.18 -9.51
CA LEU A 61 -0.41 2.43 -9.51
C LEU A 61 0.18 2.43 -10.93
N ILE A 62 -0.29 1.53 -11.81
CA ILE A 62 0.09 1.55 -13.23
C ILE A 62 -0.34 2.87 -13.87
N LYS A 63 -1.57 3.34 -13.61
CA LYS A 63 -2.04 4.64 -14.11
C LYS A 63 -1.19 5.79 -13.55
N SER A 64 -0.91 5.78 -12.25
CA SER A 64 -0.05 6.77 -11.60
C SER A 64 1.35 6.79 -12.19
N ASN A 65 1.94 5.63 -12.48
CA ASN A 65 3.28 5.53 -13.10
C ASN A 65 3.26 5.96 -14.57
N ASN A 66 2.17 5.76 -15.30
CA ASN A 66 2.06 6.27 -16.67
C ASN A 66 1.97 7.80 -16.71
N GLU A 67 1.29 8.41 -15.73
CA GLU A 67 1.18 9.87 -15.61
C GLU A 67 2.48 10.51 -15.09
N LYS A 68 3.13 9.85 -14.11
CA LYS A 68 4.38 10.28 -13.49
C LYS A 68 5.31 9.07 -13.36
N PRO A 69 6.10 8.78 -14.40
CA PRO A 69 6.94 7.59 -14.44
C PRO A 69 8.13 7.70 -13.51
N LEU A 70 8.67 6.54 -13.13
CA LEU A 70 9.94 6.41 -12.41
C LEU A 70 9.93 7.12 -11.04
N GLN A 71 8.80 7.03 -10.33
CA GLN A 71 8.72 7.42 -8.93
C GLN A 71 9.00 6.20 -8.06
N ALA A 72 10.05 6.26 -7.23
CA ALA A 72 10.47 5.13 -6.39
C ALA A 72 9.34 4.62 -5.48
N ASP A 73 8.56 5.50 -4.85
CA ASP A 73 7.39 5.14 -4.04
C ASP A 73 6.30 4.40 -4.84
N THR A 74 6.03 4.82 -6.08
CA THR A 74 5.06 4.16 -6.95
C THR A 74 5.56 2.77 -7.34
N LEU A 75 6.85 2.66 -7.69
CA LEU A 75 7.50 1.40 -8.03
C LEU A 75 7.57 0.45 -6.83
N ASN A 76 7.78 0.98 -5.62
CA ASN A 76 7.70 0.22 -4.37
C ASN A 76 6.34 -0.45 -4.23
N TYR A 77 5.25 0.31 -4.35
CA TYR A 77 3.91 -0.27 -4.24
C TYR A 77 3.49 -1.12 -5.45
N LEU A 78 4.03 -0.87 -6.64
CA LEU A 78 3.88 -1.77 -7.79
C LEU A 78 4.54 -3.12 -7.50
N GLY A 79 5.80 -3.12 -7.03
CA GLY A 79 6.49 -4.34 -6.61
C GLY A 79 5.72 -5.08 -5.51
N PHE A 80 5.23 -4.33 -4.51
CA PHE A 80 4.45 -4.89 -3.40
C PHE A 80 3.17 -5.53 -3.86
N SER A 81 2.30 -4.78 -4.54
CA SER A 81 1.01 -5.32 -5.02
C SER A 81 1.20 -6.47 -5.99
N THR A 82 2.18 -6.41 -6.89
CA THR A 82 2.48 -7.46 -7.87
C THR A 82 2.96 -8.75 -7.18
N ARG A 83 3.88 -8.64 -6.21
CA ARG A 83 4.30 -9.78 -5.36
C ARG A 83 3.12 -10.40 -4.61
N LYS A 84 2.26 -9.58 -4.01
CA LYS A 84 1.09 -10.05 -3.26
C LYS A 84 0.05 -10.76 -4.15
N LEU A 85 0.06 -10.50 -5.45
CA LEU A 85 -0.76 -11.19 -6.46
C LEU A 85 -0.10 -12.48 -7.00
N GLY A 86 1.08 -12.84 -6.49
CA GLY A 86 1.80 -14.06 -6.84
C GLY A 86 2.81 -13.91 -7.98
N ASP A 87 2.92 -12.74 -8.58
CA ASP A 87 3.90 -12.46 -9.64
C ASP A 87 5.20 -11.92 -9.02
N PHE A 88 6.03 -12.85 -8.55
CA PHE A 88 7.31 -12.52 -7.93
C PHE A 88 8.31 -11.93 -8.93
N GLU A 89 8.29 -12.39 -10.19
CA GLU A 89 9.24 -11.96 -11.21
C GLU A 89 9.05 -10.49 -11.56
N ASN A 90 7.83 -10.06 -11.86
CA ASN A 90 7.57 -8.66 -12.15
C ASN A 90 7.58 -7.79 -10.88
N GLY A 91 7.21 -8.37 -9.73
CA GLY A 91 7.38 -7.70 -8.44
C GLY A 91 8.84 -7.28 -8.19
N GLU A 92 9.77 -8.21 -8.42
CA GLU A 92 11.21 -7.94 -8.33
C GLU A 92 11.68 -6.88 -9.32
N LYS A 93 11.25 -6.95 -10.59
CA LYS A 93 11.62 -5.94 -11.60
C LYS A 93 11.22 -4.52 -11.18
N TYR A 94 10.03 -4.34 -10.61
CA TYR A 94 9.60 -3.03 -10.10
C TYR A 94 10.46 -2.54 -8.93
N TYR A 95 10.80 -3.41 -7.99
CA TYR A 95 11.69 -3.04 -6.89
C TYR A 95 13.07 -2.64 -7.40
N LEU A 96 13.67 -3.43 -8.29
CA LEU A 96 14.99 -3.13 -8.85
C LEU A 96 14.98 -1.81 -9.61
N LEU A 97 13.95 -1.55 -10.44
CA LEU A 97 13.80 -0.26 -11.10
C LEU A 97 13.65 0.89 -10.10
N GLY A 98 12.95 0.67 -8.99
CA GLY A 98 12.84 1.64 -7.91
C GLY A 98 14.18 1.92 -7.21
N LEU A 99 15.02 0.90 -7.02
CA LEU A 99 16.37 1.04 -6.46
C LEU A 99 17.36 1.69 -7.42
N GLU A 100 17.15 1.62 -8.74
CA GLU A 100 17.92 2.42 -9.69
C GLU A 100 17.71 3.93 -9.49
N ILE A 101 16.54 4.32 -8.97
CA ILE A 101 16.17 5.72 -8.70
C ILE A 101 16.58 6.15 -7.29
N ASP A 102 16.25 5.33 -6.28
CA ASP A 102 16.64 5.55 -4.89
C ASP A 102 17.19 4.24 -4.29
N PRO A 103 18.52 4.04 -4.34
CA PRO A 103 19.17 2.85 -3.80
C PRO A 103 18.96 2.66 -2.29
N THR A 104 18.67 3.74 -1.57
CA THR A 104 18.51 3.77 -0.10
C THR A 104 17.06 3.70 0.33
N HIS A 105 16.11 3.54 -0.60
CA HIS A 105 14.69 3.51 -0.30
C HIS A 105 14.38 2.37 0.68
N ILE A 106 13.95 2.75 1.88
CA ILE A 106 13.77 1.82 3.00
C ILE A 106 12.76 0.72 2.66
N GLY A 107 11.55 1.12 2.23
CA GLY A 107 10.48 0.16 1.90
C GLY A 107 10.81 -0.80 0.76
N ILE A 108 11.55 -0.36 -0.26
CA ILE A 108 11.94 -1.24 -1.37
C ILE A 108 12.99 -2.25 -0.90
N ASN A 109 14.02 -1.80 -0.18
CA ASN A 109 15.04 -2.73 0.33
C ASN A 109 14.41 -3.75 1.28
N GLU A 110 13.46 -3.35 2.12
CA GLU A 110 12.69 -4.27 2.96
C GLU A 110 11.92 -5.30 2.12
N TYR A 111 11.00 -4.84 1.27
CA TYR A 111 10.10 -5.75 0.56
C TYR A 111 10.80 -6.61 -0.49
N LEU A 112 11.90 -6.12 -1.08
CA LEU A 112 12.74 -6.93 -1.95
C LEU A 112 13.50 -7.98 -1.15
N GLY A 113 13.99 -7.65 0.04
CA GLY A 113 14.56 -8.62 0.97
C GLY A 113 13.56 -9.71 1.36
N GLU A 114 12.33 -9.33 1.69
CA GLU A 114 11.25 -10.29 1.97
C GLU A 114 10.92 -11.18 0.77
N LEU A 115 10.90 -10.60 -0.45
CA LEU A 115 10.72 -11.35 -1.69
C LEU A 115 11.83 -12.39 -1.85
N TYR A 116 13.08 -12.03 -1.56
CA TYR A 116 14.21 -12.94 -1.61
C TYR A 116 14.10 -14.07 -0.60
N VAL A 117 13.62 -13.82 0.62
CA VAL A 117 13.31 -14.90 1.56
C VAL A 117 12.22 -15.81 1.02
N ALA A 118 11.10 -15.26 0.53
CA ALA A 118 10.00 -16.04 -0.03
C ALA A 118 10.40 -16.90 -1.25
N THR A 119 11.43 -16.48 -1.97
CA THR A 119 11.97 -17.18 -3.15
C THR A 119 13.25 -17.96 -2.86
N GLN A 120 13.57 -18.21 -1.58
CA GLN A 120 14.72 -18.99 -1.11
C GLN A 120 16.10 -18.44 -1.54
N ARG A 121 16.19 -17.14 -1.81
CA ARG A 121 17.42 -16.41 -2.17
C ARG A 121 17.98 -15.65 -0.97
N ILE A 122 18.31 -16.38 0.10
CA ILE A 122 18.64 -15.80 1.41
C ILE A 122 19.87 -14.87 1.37
N ASP A 123 20.86 -15.16 0.53
CA ASP A 123 22.05 -14.32 0.41
C ASP A 123 21.70 -12.92 -0.11
N LEU A 124 20.82 -12.82 -1.11
CA LEU A 124 20.34 -11.53 -1.62
C LEU A 124 19.49 -10.77 -0.57
N ALA A 125 18.72 -11.49 0.25
CA ALA A 125 17.98 -10.87 1.35
C ALA A 125 18.94 -10.22 2.38
N LYS A 126 20.05 -10.88 2.69
CA LYS A 126 21.09 -10.34 3.59
C LYS A 126 21.77 -9.10 3.00
N GLU A 127 21.99 -9.06 1.68
CA GLU A 127 22.48 -7.85 1.02
C GLU A 127 21.53 -6.66 1.20
N ARG A 128 20.21 -6.89 1.10
CA ARG A 128 19.22 -5.83 1.37
C ARG A 128 19.19 -5.41 2.83
N LEU A 129 19.32 -6.36 3.76
CA LEU A 129 19.41 -6.08 5.19
C LEU A 129 20.63 -5.20 5.52
N GLU A 130 21.76 -5.45 4.86
CA GLU A 130 22.99 -4.69 5.04
C GLU A 130 22.82 -3.21 4.62
N VAL A 131 22.03 -2.92 3.59
CA VAL A 131 21.66 -1.55 3.20
C VAL A 131 20.86 -0.87 4.32
N LEU A 132 19.97 -1.61 4.99
CA LEU A 132 19.11 -1.08 6.05
C LEU A 132 19.82 -0.93 7.41
N LYS A 133 21.01 -1.50 7.61
CA LYS A 133 21.64 -1.60 8.95
C LYS A 133 21.77 -0.29 9.73
N ASN A 134 21.89 0.85 9.04
CA ASN A 134 22.11 2.17 9.63
C ASN A 134 20.84 3.06 9.62
N CYS A 135 19.69 2.57 9.13
CA CYS A 135 18.47 3.39 9.08
C CYS A 135 17.86 3.66 10.47
N ASN A 136 18.17 2.84 11.49
CA ASN A 136 17.50 2.81 12.79
C ASN A 136 15.96 2.73 12.67
N CYS A 137 15.48 1.94 11.69
CA CYS A 137 14.07 1.85 11.29
C CYS A 137 13.46 0.48 11.62
N GLU A 138 12.13 0.41 11.67
CA GLU A 138 11.40 -0.84 11.97
C GLU A 138 11.67 -1.90 10.90
N GLU A 139 11.81 -1.49 9.64
CA GLU A 139 12.00 -2.34 8.47
C GLU A 139 13.29 -3.17 8.54
N PHE A 140 14.36 -2.64 9.15
CA PHE A 140 15.58 -3.43 9.40
C PHE A 140 15.26 -4.62 10.30
N GLN A 141 14.57 -4.36 11.41
CA GLN A 141 14.24 -5.37 12.40
C GLN A 141 13.25 -6.39 11.82
N GLU A 142 12.25 -5.94 11.07
CA GLU A 142 11.29 -6.82 10.41
C GLU A 142 11.95 -7.74 9.39
N LEU A 143 12.81 -7.20 8.51
CA LEU A 143 13.52 -8.02 7.53
C LEU A 143 14.47 -9.00 8.22
N LYS A 144 15.16 -8.58 9.29
CA LYS A 144 16.03 -9.46 10.07
C LYS A 144 15.26 -10.65 10.65
N GLU A 145 14.11 -10.40 11.28
CA GLU A 145 13.24 -11.46 11.84
C GLU A 145 12.71 -12.42 10.77
N ILE A 146 12.44 -11.92 9.57
CA ILE A 146 11.99 -12.73 8.44
C ILE A 146 13.13 -13.62 7.93
N ILE A 147 14.35 -13.08 7.82
CA ILE A 147 15.55 -13.86 7.45
C ILE A 147 15.86 -14.93 8.52
N ASP A 148 15.72 -14.59 9.80
CA ASP A 148 15.94 -15.50 10.93
C ASP A 148 14.80 -16.53 11.08
N GLY A 149 13.70 -16.38 10.32
CA GLY A 149 12.55 -17.29 10.34
C GLY A 149 11.63 -17.13 11.56
N THR A 150 11.82 -16.07 12.36
CA THR A 150 10.98 -15.77 13.53
C THR A 150 9.70 -15.01 13.17
N LYS A 151 9.62 -14.49 11.94
CA LYS A 151 8.46 -13.79 11.39
C LYS A 151 8.22 -14.22 9.94
N THR A 152 6.97 -14.14 9.48
CA THR A 152 6.60 -14.40 8.08
C THR A 152 6.57 -13.11 7.28
N THR A 153 6.85 -13.19 5.97
CA THR A 153 6.75 -12.06 5.03
C THR A 153 5.36 -11.41 5.06
N LYS A 154 5.32 -10.10 4.83
CA LYS A 154 4.10 -9.30 4.71
C LYS A 154 3.27 -9.66 3.49
#